data_AF-A0A7V2LM66-F1
#
_entry.id   AF-A0A7V2LM66-F1
#
_cell.length_a   1.000
_cell.length_b   1.000
_cell.length_c   1.000
_cell.angle_alpha   90.00
_cell.angle_beta   90.00
_cell.angle_gamma   90.00
#
_symmetry.space_group_name_H-M   'P 1'
#
loop_
_entity.id
_entity.type
_entity.pdbx_description
1 polymer ?
#
loop_
_entity_poly.entity_id
_entity_poly.type
_entity_poly.pdbx_seq_one_letter_code
_entity_poly.pdbx_strand_id
1 'polypeptide(L)'
;MKRSPELSDLPSPDSSLAVIVPMKPLTLAKQRLRPVLPDAARRDLAYNMLNHVLATVTESGVAAMSLLISADRQVLRLANEWGFAFVLENVSGYNESAAQGVNWAQQAGMDAVLVLPADLPDL
;
A
#
# COMPACT_ATOMS: atom_id res chain seq x y z
N MET A 1 -20.41 17.25 -9.55
CA MET A 1 -19.39 17.93 -10.35
C MET A 1 -18.16 18.09 -9.45
N LYS A 2 -17.11 17.27 -9.59
CA LYS A 2 -15.89 17.39 -8.77
C LYS A 2 -15.02 18.50 -9.37
N ARG A 3 -14.69 19.52 -8.57
CA ARG A 3 -13.83 20.64 -8.99
C ARG A 3 -12.42 20.12 -9.27
N SER A 4 -11.78 20.57 -10.35
CA SER A 4 -10.39 20.25 -10.64
C SER A 4 -9.48 20.94 -9.61
N PRO A 5 -8.43 20.27 -9.09
CA PRO A 5 -7.53 20.89 -8.12
C PRO A 5 -6.68 22.00 -8.77
N GLU A 6 -6.53 23.12 -8.06
CA GLU A 6 -5.69 24.26 -8.46
C GLU A 6 -4.24 24.05 -7.96
N LEU A 7 -3.25 24.74 -8.51
CA LEU A 7 -1.83 24.61 -8.08
C LEU A 7 -1.62 24.98 -6.60
N SER A 8 -2.50 25.80 -6.03
CA SER A 8 -2.53 26.14 -4.61
C SER A 8 -3.03 25.00 -3.71
N ASP A 9 -3.67 23.98 -4.29
CA ASP A 9 -4.18 22.81 -3.57
C ASP A 9 -3.14 21.67 -3.49
N LEU A 10 -1.96 21.86 -4.09
CA LEU A 10 -0.87 20.90 -4.01
C LEU A 10 -0.22 20.94 -2.62
N PRO A 11 0.21 19.79 -2.09
CA PRO A 11 0.92 19.72 -0.83
C PRO A 11 2.18 20.59 -0.87
N SER A 12 2.37 21.41 0.17
CA SER A 12 3.58 22.21 0.38
C SER A 12 4.80 21.31 0.66
N PRO A 13 6.03 21.83 0.56
CA PRO A 13 7.25 21.05 0.87
C PRO A 13 7.28 20.46 2.29
N ASP A 14 6.56 21.10 3.23
CA ASP A 14 6.45 20.67 4.63
C ASP A 14 5.24 19.74 4.88
N SER A 15 4.49 19.38 3.83
CA SER A 15 3.25 18.63 3.90
C SER A 15 3.51 17.17 4.29
N SER A 16 2.77 16.68 5.28
CA SER A 16 2.91 15.30 5.78
C SER A 16 2.31 14.29 4.78
N LEU A 17 3.18 13.50 4.15
CA LEU A 17 2.79 12.47 3.20
C LEU A 17 2.58 11.11 3.89
N ALA A 18 1.40 10.53 3.69
CA ALA A 18 1.15 9.12 3.98
C ALA A 18 1.30 8.26 2.73
N VAL A 19 2.07 7.18 2.82
CA VAL A 19 2.15 6.14 1.78
C VAL A 19 1.32 4.94 2.21
N ILE A 20 0.38 4.55 1.36
CA ILE A 20 -0.54 3.44 1.61
C ILE A 20 -0.26 2.34 0.60
N VAL A 21 -0.04 1.13 1.09
CA VAL A 21 0.20 -0.06 0.26
C VAL A 21 -0.96 -1.04 0.47
N PRO A 22 -1.95 -1.10 -0.45
CA PRO A 22 -2.99 -2.11 -0.40
C PRO A 22 -2.46 -3.44 -0.96
N MET A 23 -2.65 -4.51 -0.21
CA MET A 23 -2.25 -5.85 -0.65
C MET A 23 -3.34 -6.87 -0.37
N LYS A 24 -3.75 -7.59 -1.42
CA LYS A 24 -4.66 -8.73 -1.30
C LYS A 24 -3.95 -9.93 -0.66
N PRO A 25 -4.69 -10.92 -0.11
CA PRO A 25 -4.07 -12.16 0.36
C PRO A 25 -3.14 -12.79 -0.67
N LEU A 26 -1.98 -13.29 -0.23
CA LEU A 26 -0.95 -13.84 -1.13
C LEU A 26 -1.50 -14.99 -1.99
N THR A 27 -2.45 -15.75 -1.47
CA THR A 27 -3.14 -16.83 -2.18
C THR A 27 -3.91 -16.37 -3.42
N LEU A 28 -4.33 -15.11 -3.45
CA LEU A 28 -5.05 -14.48 -4.55
C LEU A 28 -4.14 -13.60 -5.42
N ALA A 29 -2.84 -13.53 -5.14
CA ALA A 29 -1.92 -12.66 -5.86
C ALA A 29 -1.57 -13.21 -7.26
N LYS A 30 -1.24 -12.28 -8.18
CA LYS A 30 -0.70 -12.59 -9.51
C LYS A 30 -1.51 -13.63 -10.30
N GLN A 31 -2.83 -13.63 -10.20
CA GLN A 31 -3.70 -14.63 -10.84
C GLN A 31 -3.53 -14.72 -12.36
N ARG A 32 -3.15 -13.62 -13.02
CA ARG A 32 -2.85 -13.59 -14.46
C ARG A 32 -1.63 -14.45 -14.85
N LEU A 33 -0.76 -14.77 -13.89
CA LEU A 33 0.41 -15.63 -14.08
C LEU A 33 0.13 -17.11 -13.83
N ARG A 34 -1.09 -17.51 -13.44
CA ARG A 34 -1.46 -18.92 -13.26
C ARG A 34 -1.10 -19.86 -14.42
N PRO A 35 -1.18 -19.44 -15.70
CA PRO A 35 -0.80 -20.32 -16.82
C PRO A 35 0.68 -20.67 -16.87
N VAL A 36 1.54 -19.89 -16.20
CA VAL A 36 3.02 -19.98 -16.31
C VAL A 36 3.72 -20.17 -14.96
N LEU A 37 3.03 -19.92 -13.84
CA LEU A 37 3.59 -20.04 -12.49
C LEU A 37 2.66 -20.82 -11.56
N PRO A 38 3.18 -21.84 -10.84
CA PRO A 38 2.43 -22.56 -9.83
C PRO A 38 2.10 -21.67 -8.63
N ASP A 39 1.13 -22.09 -7.82
CA ASP A 39 0.63 -21.31 -6.69
C ASP A 39 1.71 -20.88 -5.69
N ALA A 40 2.67 -21.75 -5.37
CA ALA A 40 3.79 -21.43 -4.48
C ALA A 40 4.64 -20.30 -5.07
N ALA A 41 5.09 -20.43 -6.32
CA ALA A 41 5.89 -19.42 -6.99
C ALA A 41 5.16 -18.06 -7.13
N ARG A 42 3.84 -18.06 -7.33
CA ARG A 42 3.05 -16.81 -7.36
C ARG A 42 2.99 -16.12 -6.00
N ARG A 43 2.88 -16.89 -4.91
CA ARG A 43 2.89 -16.37 -3.54
C ARG A 43 4.25 -15.79 -3.20
N ASP A 44 5.32 -16.52 -3.50
CA ASP A 44 6.70 -16.09 -3.24
C ASP A 44 7.03 -14.82 -4.03
N LEU A 45 6.64 -14.76 -5.32
CA LEU A 45 6.81 -13.57 -6.14
C LEU A 45 6.08 -12.35 -5.55
N ALA A 46 4.82 -12.53 -5.13
CA ALA A 46 4.03 -11.46 -4.54
C ALA A 46 4.59 -11.00 -3.19
N TYR A 47 5.06 -11.94 -2.37
CA TYR A 47 5.72 -11.64 -1.09
C TYR A 47 7.01 -10.84 -1.30
N ASN A 48 7.86 -11.26 -2.23
CA ASN A 48 9.13 -10.58 -2.52
C ASN A 48 8.90 -9.17 -3.08
N MET A 49 7.92 -8.99 -3.99
CA MET A 49 7.56 -7.67 -4.51
C MET A 49 7.00 -6.75 -3.42
N LEU A 50 6.12 -7.27 -2.56
CA LEU A 50 5.63 -6.48 -1.43
C LEU A 50 6.79 -6.07 -0.52
N ASN A 51 7.66 -7.02 -0.15
CA ASN A 51 8.80 -6.74 0.70
C ASN A 51 9.73 -5.68 0.10
N HIS A 52 9.97 -5.75 -1.22
CA HIS A 52 10.70 -4.70 -1.97
C HIS A 52 10.02 -3.34 -1.86
N VAL A 53 8.71 -3.26 -2.15
CA VAL A 53 7.96 -2.00 -2.06
C VAL A 53 8.00 -1.41 -0.65
N LEU A 54 7.81 -2.23 0.40
CA LEU A 54 7.88 -1.76 1.78
C LEU A 54 9.28 -1.24 2.13
N ALA A 55 10.33 -1.97 1.75
CA ALA A 55 11.71 -1.57 1.95
C ALA A 55 12.01 -0.23 1.26
N THR A 56 11.71 -0.11 -0.04
CA THR A 56 11.96 1.12 -0.81
C THR A 56 11.23 2.32 -0.23
N VAL A 57 9.97 2.16 0.20
CA VAL A 57 9.22 3.25 0.84
C VAL A 57 9.90 3.68 2.15
N THR A 58 10.25 2.73 3.01
CA THR A 58 10.93 3.03 4.29
C THR A 58 12.29 3.71 4.06
N GLU A 59 13.11 3.18 3.15
CA GLU A 59 14.46 3.68 2.87
C GLU A 59 14.46 5.04 2.17
N SER A 60 13.43 5.34 1.38
CA SER A 60 13.31 6.64 0.71
C SER A 60 13.14 7.82 1.67
N GLY A 61 12.62 7.58 2.87
CA GLY A 61 12.35 8.62 3.87
C GLY A 61 11.30 9.66 3.46
N VAL A 62 10.57 9.45 2.36
CA VAL A 62 9.58 10.44 1.86
C VAL A 62 8.28 10.41 2.63
N ALA A 63 7.97 9.30 3.29
CA ALA A 63 6.72 9.10 4.00
C ALA A 63 6.86 9.58 5.45
N ALA A 64 6.03 10.54 5.85
CA ALA A 64 5.83 10.84 7.26
C ALA A 64 5.11 9.68 7.98
N MET A 65 4.34 8.90 7.22
CA MET A 65 3.59 7.75 7.69
C MET A 65 3.46 6.69 6.60
N SER A 66 3.61 5.42 6.96
CA SER A 66 3.46 4.30 6.04
C SER A 66 2.41 3.32 6.56
N LEU A 67 1.48 2.91 5.71
CA LEU A 67 0.34 2.06 6.06
C LEU A 67 0.21 0.87 5.12
N LEU A 68 0.23 -0.34 5.67
CA LEU A 68 -0.08 -1.58 4.95
C LEU A 68 -1.52 -1.99 5.26
N ILE A 69 -2.35 -2.17 4.23
CA ILE A 69 -3.73 -2.62 4.39
C ILE A 69 -3.97 -3.94 3.66
N SER A 70 -4.53 -4.91 4.36
CA SER A 70 -4.79 -6.26 3.84
C SER A 70 -5.82 -7.01 4.68
N ALA A 71 -6.59 -7.91 4.06
CA ALA A 71 -7.36 -8.93 4.79
C ALA A 71 -6.48 -10.08 5.32
N ASP A 72 -5.24 -10.22 4.84
CA ASP A 72 -4.35 -11.33 5.17
C ASP A 72 -3.43 -10.97 6.34
N ARG A 73 -3.66 -11.61 7.49
CA ARG A 73 -2.83 -11.40 8.69
C ARG A 73 -1.36 -11.77 8.47
N GLN A 74 -1.05 -12.66 7.52
CA GLN A 74 0.34 -12.97 7.20
C GLN A 74 1.03 -11.81 6.49
N VAL A 75 0.31 -11.16 5.58
CA VAL A 75 0.77 -9.93 4.91
C VAL A 75 0.97 -8.82 5.92
N LEU A 76 0.03 -8.60 6.84
CA LEU A 76 0.14 -7.55 7.85
C LEU A 76 1.33 -7.74 8.80
N ARG A 77 1.84 -8.96 9.00
CA ARG A 77 3.04 -9.18 9.83
C ARG A 77 4.28 -8.51 9.25
N LEU A 78 4.37 -8.37 7.92
CA LEU A 78 5.47 -7.65 7.25
C LEU A 78 5.49 -6.17 7.59
N ALA A 79 4.36 -5.58 7.99
CA ALA A 79 4.32 -4.17 8.33
C ALA A 79 5.29 -3.85 9.48
N ASN A 80 5.34 -4.72 10.49
CA ASN A 80 6.18 -4.52 11.66
C ASN A 80 7.68 -4.54 11.33
N GLU A 81 8.09 -5.36 10.35
CA GLU A 81 9.49 -5.48 9.94
C GLU A 81 10.02 -4.16 9.33
N TRP A 82 9.14 -3.42 8.66
CA TRP A 82 9.48 -2.18 7.95
C TRP A 82 8.98 -0.90 8.63
N GLY A 83 8.41 -1.00 9.85
CA GLY A 83 7.89 0.14 10.60
C GLY A 83 6.58 0.72 10.06
N PHE A 84 5.85 -0.03 9.23
CA PHE A 84 4.54 0.36 8.74
C PHE A 84 3.48 0.19 9.84
N ALA A 85 2.55 1.15 9.92
CA ALA A 85 1.26 0.89 10.53
C ALA A 85 0.51 -0.17 9.70
N PHE A 86 -0.42 -0.89 10.32
CA PHE A 86 -1.22 -1.88 9.61
C PHE A 86 -2.70 -1.78 9.94
N VAL A 87 -3.53 -2.02 8.93
CA VAL A 87 -4.99 -2.03 9.07
C VAL A 87 -5.54 -3.29 8.43
N LEU A 88 -6.45 -3.95 9.15
CA LEU A 88 -7.23 -5.05 8.58
C LEU A 88 -8.28 -4.49 7.62
N GLU A 89 -8.28 -5.00 6.40
CA GLU A 89 -9.28 -4.65 5.38
C GLU A 89 -10.69 -4.99 5.87
N ASN A 90 -11.61 -4.04 5.78
CA ASN A 90 -12.99 -4.19 6.23
C ASN A 90 -13.93 -4.68 5.11
N VAL A 91 -13.66 -4.28 3.87
CA VAL A 91 -14.45 -4.58 2.68
C VAL A 91 -13.51 -5.05 1.60
N SER A 92 -13.80 -6.24 1.06
CA SER A 92 -13.00 -6.85 0.00
C SER A 92 -12.96 -5.96 -1.24
N GLY A 93 -11.77 -5.54 -1.64
CA GLY A 93 -11.55 -4.84 -2.91
C GLY A 93 -10.38 -3.87 -2.85
N TYR A 94 -9.72 -3.67 -3.99
CA TYR A 94 -8.52 -2.84 -4.04
C TYR A 94 -8.85 -1.37 -3.78
N ASN A 95 -9.92 -0.86 -4.41
CA ASN A 95 -10.33 0.53 -4.27
C ASN A 95 -10.92 0.80 -2.89
N GLU A 96 -11.65 -0.17 -2.34
CA GLU A 96 -12.24 -0.15 -1.01
C GLU A 96 -11.14 -0.13 0.07
N SER A 97 -10.12 -0.99 -0.07
CA SER A 97 -8.92 -0.98 0.77
C SER A 97 -8.17 0.34 0.66
N ALA A 98 -7.94 0.83 -0.55
CA ALA A 98 -7.29 2.13 -0.76
C ALA A 98 -8.07 3.26 -0.09
N ALA A 99 -9.41 3.29 -0.24
CA ALA A 99 -10.27 4.29 0.38
C ALA A 99 -10.26 4.18 1.92
N GLN A 100 -10.27 2.96 2.47
CA GLN A 100 -10.13 2.74 3.90
C GLN A 100 -8.79 3.28 4.42
N GLY A 101 -7.70 3.03 3.71
CA GLY A 101 -6.39 3.59 4.06
C GLY A 101 -6.37 5.12 4.00
N VAL A 102 -6.95 5.71 2.95
CA VAL A 102 -7.04 7.18 2.81
C VAL A 102 -7.78 7.78 4.00
N ASN A 103 -8.92 7.19 4.40
CA ASN A 103 -9.67 7.65 5.56
C ASN A 103 -8.84 7.53 6.86
N TRP A 104 -8.04 6.47 7.00
CA TRP A 104 -7.17 6.28 8.15
C TRP A 104 -6.07 7.35 8.20
N ALA A 105 -5.41 7.63 7.06
CA ALA A 105 -4.41 8.68 6.96
C ALA A 105 -4.99 10.08 7.26
N GLN A 106 -6.19 10.37 6.76
CA GLN A 106 -6.90 11.61 7.07
C GLN A 106 -7.21 11.75 8.57
N GLN A 107 -7.68 10.68 9.21
CA GLN A 107 -7.93 10.67 10.66
C GLN A 107 -6.64 10.84 11.47
N ALA A 108 -5.51 10.40 10.93
CA ALA A 108 -4.18 10.61 11.50
C ALA A 108 -3.60 12.01 11.21
N GLY A 109 -4.33 12.88 10.51
CA GLY A 109 -3.92 14.27 10.25
C GLY A 109 -2.91 14.43 9.11
N MET A 110 -2.85 13.47 8.19
CA MET A 110 -1.95 13.53 7.03
C MET A 110 -2.52 14.47 5.97
N ASP A 111 -1.65 15.30 5.41
CA ASP A 111 -2.01 16.34 4.45
C ASP A 111 -2.14 15.77 3.03
N ALA A 112 -1.31 14.77 2.71
CA ALA A 112 -1.26 14.13 1.40
C ALA A 112 -1.22 12.61 1.52
N VAL A 113 -1.70 11.94 0.47
CA VAL A 113 -1.72 10.47 0.40
C VAL A 113 -1.20 10.00 -0.96
N LEU A 114 -0.27 9.06 -0.93
CA LEU A 114 0.15 8.25 -2.07
C LEU A 114 -0.33 6.81 -1.87
N VAL A 115 -1.21 6.33 -2.75
CA VAL A 115 -1.59 4.91 -2.79
C VAL A 115 -0.67 4.20 -3.78
N LEU A 116 0.14 3.27 -3.28
CA LEU A 116 1.18 2.58 -4.04
C LEU A 116 0.85 1.09 -4.19
N PRO A 117 0.80 0.55 -5.42
CA PRO A 117 0.62 -0.87 -5.63
C PRO A 117 1.74 -1.69 -4.98
N ALA A 118 1.38 -2.80 -4.32
CA ALA A 118 2.31 -3.70 -3.65
C ALA A 118 3.19 -4.55 -4.59
N ASP A 119 3.15 -4.28 -5.90
CA ASP A 119 3.54 -5.25 -6.91
C ASP A 119 4.45 -4.67 -8.01
N LEU A 120 5.21 -3.63 -7.62
CA LEU A 120 6.20 -2.89 -8.39
C LEU A 120 7.61 -3.44 -8.13
N PRO A 121 8.16 -4.30 -9.01
CA PRO A 121 9.46 -4.95 -8.77
C PRO A 121 10.67 -4.02 -8.88
N ASP A 122 10.53 -2.90 -9.59
CA ASP A 122 11.61 -1.95 -9.89
C ASP A 122 11.28 -0.53 -9.36
N LEU A 123 10.45 -0.46 -8.31
CA LEU A 123 10.19 0.76 -7.56
C LEU A 123 11.49 1.27 -6.92
#